data_AF-A0A382BTU9-F1
#
_entry.id   AF-A0A382BTU9-F1
#
_cell.length_a   1.000
_cell.length_b   1.000
_cell.length_c   1.000
_cell.angle_alpha   90.00
_cell.angle_beta   90.00
_cell.angle_gamma   90.00
#
_symmetry.space_group_name_H-M   'P 1'
#
loop_
_entity.id
_entity.type
_entity.pdbx_description
1 polymer ?
#
loop_
_entity_poly.entity_id
_entity_poly.type
_entity_poly.pdbx_seq_one_letter_code
_entity_poly.pdbx_strand_id
1 'polypeptide(L)'
;MEYHTFLFPVTVLLTALACRLPFTNFPLDDDFSIYTYRARFAELGFKWKQDIQIIGNPFWKMPILDIIYGNPKEGVKRLRGLQTIFHMLSAVIIYYIILSFTQNPTAALIAGSLYAFYGTSPDLVAGS
;
A
#
# COMPACT_ATOMS: atom_id res chain seq x y z
N MET A 1 -15.43 13.40 -25.47
CA MET A 1 -14.38 13.01 -24.52
C MET A 1 -13.79 11.71 -25.02
N GLU A 2 -12.48 11.65 -25.24
CA GLU A 2 -11.82 10.43 -25.67
C GLU A 2 -12.00 9.35 -24.60
N TYR A 3 -12.65 8.24 -24.96
CA TYR A 3 -12.97 7.13 -24.07
C TYR A 3 -11.74 6.60 -23.29
N HIS A 4 -10.55 6.73 -23.88
CA HIS A 4 -9.27 6.37 -23.30
C HIS A 4 -8.90 7.17 -22.04
N THR A 5 -9.35 8.43 -21.91
CA THR A 5 -9.05 9.28 -20.76
C THR A 5 -9.66 8.76 -19.46
N PHE A 6 -10.74 7.98 -19.55
CA PHE A 6 -11.41 7.37 -18.40
C PHE A 6 -11.17 5.86 -18.31
N LEU A 7 -11.28 5.14 -19.43
CA LEU A 7 -11.19 3.68 -19.40
C LEU A 7 -9.80 3.19 -18.98
N PHE A 8 -8.73 3.83 -19.44
CA PHE A 8 -7.37 3.33 -19.19
C PHE A 8 -6.96 3.45 -17.72
N PRO A 9 -7.16 4.60 -17.03
CA PRO A 9 -6.95 4.67 -15.58
C PRO A 9 -7.77 3.64 -14.80
N VAL A 10 -9.04 3.43 -15.18
CA VAL A 10 -9.90 2.41 -14.54
C VAL A 10 -9.34 1.01 -14.77
N THR A 11 -8.85 0.71 -15.97
CA THR A 11 -8.21 -0.58 -16.29
C THR A 11 -6.96 -0.81 -15.45
N VAL A 12 -6.13 0.23 -15.26
CA VAL A 12 -4.95 0.18 -14.38
C VAL A 12 -5.36 -0.08 -12.92
N LEU A 13 -6.39 0.61 -12.42
CA LEU A 13 -6.93 0.39 -11.07
C LEU A 13 -7.41 -1.03 -10.85
N LEU A 14 -8.21 -1.56 -11.79
CA LEU A 14 -8.74 -2.91 -11.72
C LEU A 14 -7.62 -3.95 -11.81
N THR A 15 -6.60 -3.70 -12.63
CA THR A 15 -5.41 -4.55 -12.71
C THR A 15 -4.68 -4.58 -11.35
N ALA A 16 -4.40 -3.41 -10.77
CA ALA A 16 -3.73 -3.30 -9.47
C ALA A 16 -4.51 -4.01 -8.35
N LEU A 17 -5.84 -3.84 -8.33
CA LEU A 17 -6.70 -4.52 -7.37
C LEU A 17 -6.68 -6.04 -7.57
N ALA A 18 -6.86 -6.51 -8.81
CA ALA A 18 -6.88 -7.93 -9.13
C ALA A 18 -5.56 -8.62 -8.75
N CYS A 19 -4.43 -7.97 -9.02
CA CYS A 19 -3.12 -8.47 -8.63
C CYS A 19 -2.95 -8.53 -7.10
N ARG A 20 -3.47 -7.55 -6.35
CA ARG A 20 -3.32 -7.47 -4.88
C ARG A 20 -4.29 -8.34 -4.10
N LEU A 21 -5.49 -8.61 -4.62
CA LEU A 21 -6.54 -9.37 -3.94
C LEU A 21 -6.07 -10.72 -3.35
N PRO A 22 -5.28 -11.56 -4.06
CA PRO A 22 -4.73 -12.80 -3.50
C PRO A 22 -3.90 -12.61 -2.22
N PHE A 23 -3.28 -11.44 -2.03
CA PHE A 23 -2.40 -11.14 -0.90
C PHE A 23 -3.11 -10.50 0.31
N THR A 24 -4.44 -10.38 0.28
CA THR A 24 -5.23 -9.76 1.36
C THR A 24 -5.03 -10.46 2.71
N ASN A 25 -4.79 -11.76 2.70
CA ASN A 25 -4.55 -12.57 3.90
C ASN A 25 -3.08 -12.99 4.07
N PHE A 26 -2.16 -12.46 3.24
CA PHE A 26 -0.75 -12.83 3.30
C PHE A 26 -0.12 -12.29 4.60
N PRO A 27 0.68 -13.11 5.33
CA PRO A 27 1.37 -12.67 6.55
C PRO A 27 2.19 -11.40 6.30
N LEU A 28 2.28 -10.53 7.30
CA LEU A 28 3.17 -9.36 7.24
C LEU A 28 4.62 -9.80 7.48
N ASP A 29 5.55 -9.14 6.81
CA ASP A 29 6.98 -9.20 7.18
C ASP A 29 7.23 -8.56 8.55
N ASP A 30 8.45 -8.69 9.05
CA ASP A 30 8.85 -8.22 10.37
C ASP A 30 8.65 -6.71 10.55
N ASP A 31 8.98 -5.90 9.53
CA ASP A 31 8.92 -4.43 9.55
C ASP A 31 7.49 -3.91 9.61
N PHE A 32 6.56 -4.55 8.90
CA PHE A 32 5.15 -4.19 8.91
C PHE A 32 4.38 -4.84 10.06
N SER A 33 4.84 -6.00 10.54
CA SER A 33 4.20 -6.71 11.65
C SER A 33 4.17 -5.86 12.92
N ILE A 34 5.17 -5.00 13.14
CA ILE A 34 5.30 -4.12 14.31
C ILE A 34 4.07 -3.23 14.53
N TYR A 35 3.45 -2.75 13.45
CA TYR A 35 2.27 -1.89 13.52
C TYR A 35 1.03 -2.63 14.03
N THR A 36 0.97 -3.94 13.79
CA THR A 36 -0.12 -4.80 14.26
C THR A 36 0.14 -5.39 15.64
N TYR A 37 1.41 -5.70 15.94
CA TYR A 37 1.84 -6.19 17.25
C TYR A 37 1.69 -5.14 18.35
N ARG A 38 1.91 -3.86 18.03
CA ARG A 38 1.69 -2.76 18.98
C ARG A 38 0.32 -2.83 19.65
N ALA A 39 -0.74 -2.98 18.86
CA ALA A 39 -2.11 -3.05 19.41
C ALA A 39 -2.36 -4.33 20.20
N ARG A 40 -1.72 -5.44 19.80
CA ARG A 40 -1.88 -6.74 20.47
C ARG A 40 -1.17 -6.79 21.82
N PHE A 41 0.01 -6.19 21.90
CA PHE A 41 0.80 -6.15 23.13
C PHE A 41 0.41 -4.99 24.04
N ALA A 42 -0.29 -3.96 23.56
CA ALA A 42 -0.81 -2.88 24.41
C ALA A 42 -1.73 -3.44 25.52
N GLU A 43 -2.53 -4.47 25.22
CA GLU A 43 -3.35 -5.18 26.21
C GLU A 43 -2.50 -5.96 27.25
N LEU A 44 -1.24 -6.26 26.93
CA LEU A 44 -0.27 -6.94 27.79
C LEU A 44 0.68 -5.96 28.51
N GLY A 45 0.37 -4.66 28.50
CA GLY A 45 1.13 -3.63 29.20
C GLY A 45 2.29 -3.02 28.42
N PHE A 46 2.41 -3.34 27.13
CA PHE A 46 3.41 -2.75 26.24
C PHE A 46 3.21 -1.24 26.07
N LYS A 47 4.25 -0.49 26.41
CA LYS A 47 4.33 0.96 26.26
C LYS A 47 5.17 1.26 25.03
N TRP A 48 4.53 1.19 23.88
CA TRP A 48 5.20 1.18 22.57
C TRP A 48 6.21 2.31 22.29
N LYS A 49 6.06 3.50 22.90
CA LYS A 49 7.03 4.61 22.79
C LYS A 49 8.32 4.38 23.60
N GLN A 50 8.24 3.54 24.62
CA GLN A 50 9.32 3.20 25.55
C GLN A 50 9.96 1.85 25.16
N ASP A 51 9.14 0.91 24.67
CA ASP A 51 9.53 -0.48 24.50
C ASP A 51 10.05 -0.82 23.09
N ILE A 52 9.81 0.03 22.08
CA ILE A 52 10.37 -0.13 20.72
C ILE A 52 11.56 0.81 20.55
N GLN A 53 12.70 0.28 20.11
CA GLN A 53 13.73 1.09 19.46
C GLN A 53 13.20 1.53 18.09
N ILE A 54 12.61 2.73 18.05
CA ILE A 54 12.08 3.30 16.81
C ILE A 54 13.26 3.88 16.02
N ILE A 55 13.93 3.03 15.26
CA ILE A 55 14.92 3.50 14.29
C ILE A 55 14.16 3.96 13.04
N GLY A 56 14.34 5.23 12.65
CA GLY A 56 13.92 5.73 11.33
C GLY A 56 12.45 6.12 11.15
N ASN A 57 11.56 5.93 12.13
CA ASN A 57 10.14 6.27 11.99
C ASN A 57 9.78 7.60 12.70
N PRO A 58 9.32 8.64 11.99
CA PRO A 58 9.11 9.93 12.61
C PRO A 58 7.93 9.96 13.59
N PHE A 59 8.15 10.57 14.77
CA PHE A 59 7.19 10.63 15.88
C PHE A 59 5.81 11.19 15.51
N TRP A 60 5.74 12.10 14.54
CA TRP A 60 4.49 12.72 14.10
C TRP A 60 3.57 11.76 13.34
N LYS A 61 4.09 10.69 12.72
CA LYS A 61 3.26 9.68 12.03
C LYS A 61 2.52 8.79 13.03
N MET A 62 3.02 8.68 14.25
CA MET A 62 2.60 7.67 15.18
C MET A 62 1.15 7.79 15.69
N PRO A 63 0.58 8.99 15.92
CA PRO A 63 -0.84 9.13 16.23
C PRO A 63 -1.75 8.63 15.10
N ILE A 64 -1.34 8.82 13.84
CA ILE A 64 -2.08 8.32 12.67
C ILE A 64 -2.02 6.79 12.67
N LEU A 65 -0.85 6.23 12.94
CA LEU A 65 -0.70 4.79 13.09
C LEU A 65 -1.55 4.26 14.26
N ASP A 66 -1.62 4.96 15.40
CA ASP A 66 -2.47 4.61 16.56
C ASP A 66 -3.96 4.54 16.18
N ILE A 67 -4.46 5.54 15.44
CA ILE A 67 -5.86 5.57 14.99
C ILE A 67 -6.16 4.42 14.01
N ILE A 68 -5.26 4.16 13.07
CA ILE A 68 -5.51 3.17 12.00
C ILE A 68 -5.31 1.74 12.51
N TYR A 69 -4.32 1.51 13.38
CA TYR A 69 -3.86 0.17 13.76
C TYR A 69 -4.02 -0.16 15.24
N GLY A 70 -4.64 0.70 16.05
CA GLY A 70 -4.83 0.48 17.48
C GLY A 70 -5.73 -0.70 17.86
N ASN A 71 -6.39 -1.33 16.87
CA ASN A 71 -7.19 -2.54 17.09
C ASN A 71 -6.36 -3.81 16.77
N PRO A 72 -6.14 -4.70 17.74
CA PRO A 72 -5.39 -5.93 17.54
C PRO A 72 -6.11 -6.97 16.66
N LYS A 73 -7.43 -6.85 16.53
CA LYS A 73 -8.24 -7.72 15.68
C LYS A 73 -8.27 -7.16 14.27
N GLU A 74 -7.88 -7.99 13.30
CA GLU A 74 -7.84 -7.66 11.87
C GLU A 74 -6.83 -6.59 11.42
N GLY A 75 -5.88 -6.18 12.29
CA GLY A 75 -4.86 -5.19 11.95
C GLY A 75 -4.06 -5.53 10.68
N VAL A 76 -3.75 -6.82 10.48
CA VAL A 76 -3.08 -7.33 9.27
C VAL A 76 -3.91 -7.04 8.01
N LYS A 77 -5.20 -7.38 8.00
CA LYS A 77 -6.09 -7.14 6.86
C LYS A 77 -6.24 -5.66 6.56
N ARG A 78 -6.36 -4.82 7.59
CA ARG A 78 -6.45 -3.36 7.45
C ARG A 78 -5.18 -2.78 6.82
N LEU A 79 -4.01 -3.24 7.27
CA LEU A 79 -2.73 -2.83 6.70
C LEU A 79 -2.59 -3.27 5.24
N ARG A 80 -2.98 -4.51 4.92
CA ARG A 80 -3.02 -5.01 3.54
C ARG A 80 -3.98 -4.20 2.67
N GLY A 81 -5.13 -3.79 3.20
CA GLY A 81 -6.07 -2.89 2.54
C GLY A 81 -5.44 -1.53 2.22
N LEU A 82 -4.77 -0.91 3.20
CA LEU A 82 -4.11 0.38 2.99
C LEU A 82 -2.97 0.29 1.96
N GLN A 83 -2.11 -0.73 2.07
CA GLN A 83 -1.05 -0.96 1.09
C GLN A 83 -1.63 -1.18 -0.32
N THR A 84 -2.79 -1.83 -0.43
CA THR A 84 -3.49 -2.01 -1.72
C THR A 84 -4.01 -0.69 -2.27
N ILE A 85 -4.58 0.18 -1.43
CA ILE A 85 -5.00 1.53 -1.84
C ILE A 85 -3.80 2.33 -2.34
N PHE A 86 -2.67 2.34 -1.60
CA PHE A 86 -1.47 3.05 -2.05
C PHE A 86 -0.92 2.49 -3.35
N HIS A 87 -0.88 1.16 -3.52
CA HIS A 87 -0.46 0.54 -4.77
C HIS A 87 -1.33 0.95 -5.96
N MET A 88 -2.66 0.92 -5.78
CA MET A 88 -3.62 1.36 -6.80
C MET A 88 -3.42 2.84 -7.18
N LEU A 89 -3.25 3.72 -6.19
CA LEU A 89 -2.98 5.15 -6.43
C LEU A 89 -1.65 5.36 -7.16
N SER A 90 -0.58 4.68 -6.73
CA SER A 90 0.73 4.75 -7.39
C SER A 90 0.66 4.29 -8.85
N ALA A 91 -0.04 3.18 -9.15
CA ALA A 91 -0.20 2.70 -10.51
C ALA A 91 -0.89 3.73 -11.43
N VAL A 92 -1.93 4.41 -10.91
CA VAL A 92 -2.61 5.49 -11.64
C VAL A 92 -1.74 6.73 -11.78
N ILE A 93 -0.96 7.09 -10.76
CA ILE A 93 -0.01 8.20 -10.85
C ILE A 93 1.02 7.93 -11.95
N ILE A 94 1.58 6.71 -12.02
CA ILE A 94 2.50 6.30 -13.09
C ILE A 94 1.83 6.45 -14.46
N TYR A 95 0.57 6.03 -14.62
CA TYR A 95 -0.19 6.26 -15.84
C TYR A 95 -0.19 7.75 -16.24
N TYR A 96 -0.56 8.65 -15.32
CA TYR A 96 -0.65 10.08 -15.64
C TYR A 96 0.71 10.74 -15.88
N ILE A 97 1.76 10.31 -15.19
CA ILE A 97 3.13 10.75 -15.43
C ILE A 97 3.56 10.38 -16.84
N ILE A 98 3.39 9.11 -17.24
CA ILE A 98 3.79 8.68 -18.58
C ILE A 98 2.94 9.34 -19.65
N LEU A 99 1.64 9.54 -19.40
CA LEU A 99 0.77 10.28 -20.31
C LEU A 99 1.25 11.73 -20.49
N SER A 100 1.65 12.42 -19.42
CA SER A 100 2.10 13.82 -19.51
C SER A 100 3.42 13.97 -20.28
N PHE A 101 4.35 13.02 -20.12
CA PHE A 101 5.62 13.06 -20.84
C PHE A 101 5.53 12.60 -22.29
N THR A 102 4.72 11.58 -22.57
CA THR A 102 4.69 10.94 -23.90
C THR A 102 3.54 11.39 -24.79
N GLN A 103 2.49 11.96 -24.19
CA GLN A 103 1.21 12.25 -24.84
C GLN A 103 0.60 11.03 -25.56
N ASN A 104 1.00 9.81 -25.15
CA ASN A 104 0.58 8.55 -25.75
C ASN A 104 -0.22 7.72 -24.73
N PRO A 105 -1.55 7.59 -24.89
CA PRO A 105 -2.40 6.91 -23.93
C PRO A 105 -2.13 5.40 -23.86
N THR A 106 -1.69 4.78 -24.95
CA THR A 106 -1.31 3.35 -24.96
C THR A 106 -0.02 3.11 -24.18
N ALA A 107 0.99 3.97 -24.35
CA ALA A 107 2.22 3.89 -23.57
C ALA A 107 1.95 4.08 -22.08
N ALA A 108 1.09 5.04 -21.73
CA ALA A 108 0.65 5.28 -20.37
C ALA A 108 -0.08 4.08 -19.76
N LEU A 109 -1.01 3.47 -20.51
CA LEU A 109 -1.73 2.26 -20.11
C LEU A 109 -0.74 1.12 -19.80
N ILE A 110 0.18 0.84 -20.72
CA ILE A 110 1.17 -0.22 -20.56
C ILE A 110 2.03 0.03 -19.32
N ALA A 111 2.51 1.26 -19.11
CA ALA A 111 3.33 1.59 -17.96
C ALA A 111 2.58 1.45 -16.63
N GLY A 112 1.36 1.97 -16.54
CA GLY A 112 0.52 1.84 -15.35
C GLY A 112 0.20 0.37 -15.03
N SER A 113 -0.15 -0.43 -16.04
CA SER A 113 -0.42 -1.86 -15.90
C SER A 113 0.84 -2.66 -15.52
N LEU A 114 2.00 -2.33 -16.08
CA LEU A 114 3.28 -2.95 -15.70
C LEU A 114 3.62 -2.65 -14.24
N TYR A 115 3.48 -1.41 -13.79
CA TYR A 115 3.67 -1.07 -12.38
C TYR A 115 2.66 -1.81 -11.49
N ALA A 116 1.39 -1.83 -11.89
CA ALA A 116 0.33 -2.54 -11.18
C ALA A 116 0.65 -4.03 -11.01
N PHE A 117 1.26 -4.66 -12.01
CA PHE A 117 1.68 -6.06 -11.97
C PHE A 117 2.96 -6.30 -11.17
N TYR A 118 4.01 -5.49 -11.35
CA TYR A 118 5.31 -5.69 -10.69
C TYR A 118 5.30 -5.28 -9.22
N GLY A 119 4.63 -4.18 -8.85
CA GLY A 119 4.51 -3.73 -7.46
C GLY A 119 3.54 -4.56 -6.61
N THR A 120 3.11 -5.71 -7.11
CA THR A 120 2.13 -6.56 -6.42
C THR A 120 2.72 -7.26 -5.21
N SER A 121 3.98 -7.70 -5.31
CA SER A 121 4.62 -8.51 -4.29
C SER A 121 4.70 -7.74 -2.97
N PRO A 122 4.10 -8.26 -1.88
CA PRO A 122 4.24 -7.70 -0.56
C PRO A 122 5.69 -7.48 -0.12
N ASP A 123 6.60 -8.39 -0.48
CA ASP A 123 8.03 -8.28 -0.16
C ASP A 123 8.73 -7.16 -0.93
N LEU A 124 8.40 -6.97 -2.22
CA LEU A 124 9.08 -5.99 -3.07
C LEU A 124 8.71 -4.54 -2.76
N VAL A 125 7.58 -4.31 -2.08
CA VAL A 125 7.14 -2.97 -1.65
C VAL A 125 7.56 -2.69 -0.20
N ALA A 126 7.95 -3.73 0.54
CA ALA A 126 8.34 -3.63 1.94
C ALA A 126 9.86 -3.47 2.16
N GLY A 127 10.68 -3.96 1.23
CA GLY A 127 12.14 -3.94 1.34
C GLY A 127 12.84 -3.31 0.14
N SER A 128 12.91 -1.99 0.10
CA SER A 128 14.02 -1.22 -0.51
C SER A 128 14.06 0.20 0.03
#